data_AF-A0A8T6FVZ1-F1
#
_entry.id   AF-A0A8T6FVZ1-F1
#
_cell.length_a   1.000
_cell.length_b   1.000
_cell.length_c   1.000
_cell.angle_alpha   90.00
_cell.angle_beta   90.00
_cell.angle_gamma   90.00
#
_symmetry.space_group_name_H-M   'P 1'
#
loop_
_entity.id
_entity.type
_entity.pdbx_description
1 polymer ?
#
loop_
_entity_poly.entity_id
_entity_poly.type
_entity_poly.pdbx_seq_one_letter_code
_entity_poly.pdbx_strand_id
1 'polypeptide(L)'
;MEWLVLLLFAALAALLIGLPLRRAPVLPGAEAPSLEALREERARLLAELRELDDDAASGRISAAERRSGRRALGPRLRELTETLRAEGDDVRAGA
;
A
#
# COMPACT_ATOMS: atom_id res chain seq x y z
N MET A 1 4.07 0.06 -32.37
CA MET A 1 4.13 1.30 -31.56
C MET A 1 3.57 1.12 -30.14
N GLU A 2 3.03 -0.05 -29.78
CA GLU A 2 2.42 -0.33 -28.45
C GLU A 2 3.43 -0.51 -27.30
N TRP A 3 4.65 -0.99 -27.59
CA TRP A 3 5.69 -1.23 -26.58
C TRP A 3 6.19 0.03 -25.87
N LEU A 4 6.05 1.21 -26.50
CA LEU A 4 6.43 2.49 -25.92
C LEU A 4 5.54 2.88 -24.73
N VAL A 5 4.25 2.52 -24.79
CA VAL A 5 3.30 2.80 -23.70
C VAL A 5 3.59 1.93 -22.48
N LEU A 6 3.94 0.67 -22.71
CA LEU A 6 4.32 -0.27 -21.64
C LEU A 6 5.62 0.15 -20.94
N LEU A 7 6.62 0.60 -21.70
CA LEU A 7 7.85 1.16 -21.13
C LEU A 7 7.60 2.43 -20.33
N LEU A 8 6.69 3.28 -20.77
CA LEU A 8 6.30 4.49 -20.04
C LEU A 8 5.65 4.13 -18.70
N PHE A 9 4.75 3.15 -18.70
CA PHE A 9 4.08 2.67 -17.48
C PHE A 9 5.06 2.00 -16.51
N ALA A 10 5.97 1.18 -17.02
CA ALA A 10 7.00 0.54 -16.24
C ALA A 10 7.98 1.56 -15.64
N ALA A 11 8.36 2.60 -16.39
CA ALA A 11 9.21 3.68 -15.90
C ALA A 11 8.49 4.51 -14.81
N LEU A 12 7.20 4.78 -14.98
CA LEU A 12 6.40 5.50 -13.98
C LEU A 12 6.26 4.69 -12.69
N ALA A 13 6.01 3.38 -12.80
CA ALA A 13 5.98 2.47 -11.66
C ALA A 13 7.34 2.37 -10.97
N ALA A 14 8.44 2.26 -11.74
CA ALA A 14 9.79 2.26 -11.19
C ALA A 14 10.14 3.57 -10.48
N LEU A 15 9.64 4.70 -10.97
CA LEU A 15 9.81 6.00 -10.32
C LEU A 15 9.04 6.06 -9.00
N LEU A 16 7.81 5.56 -8.94
CA LEU A 16 6.99 5.53 -7.73
C LEU A 16 7.52 4.54 -6.66
N ILE A 17 8.07 3.40 -7.09
CA ILE A 17 8.61 2.36 -6.20
C ILE A 17 10.04 2.70 -5.75
N GLY A 18 10.83 3.27 -6.67
CA GLY A 18 12.26 3.53 -6.48
C GLY A 18 12.57 4.88 -5.84
N LEU A 19 11.60 5.81 -5.77
CA LEU A 19 11.80 7.04 -5.03
C LEU A 19 11.84 6.68 -3.54
N PRO A 20 13.01 6.75 -2.87
CA PRO A 20 12.99 6.70 -1.42
C PRO A 20 12.20 7.95 -1.03
N LEU A 21 10.97 7.78 -0.56
CA LEU A 21 10.30 8.81 0.23
C LEU A 21 11.18 9.00 1.47
N ARG A 22 12.26 9.76 1.29
CA ARG A 22 12.96 10.44 2.37
C ARG A 22 11.85 11.16 3.08
N ARG A 23 11.50 10.64 4.26
CA ARG A 23 10.54 11.20 5.21
C ARG A 23 10.52 12.70 4.99
N ALA A 24 9.46 13.18 4.35
CA ALA A 24 9.27 14.61 4.20
C ALA A 24 9.40 15.18 5.60
N PRO A 25 10.17 16.25 5.81
CA PRO A 25 10.23 16.88 7.11
C PRO A 25 8.78 17.18 7.51
N VAL A 26 8.32 16.56 8.60
CA VAL A 26 6.99 16.79 9.16
C VAL A 26 6.89 18.29 9.36
N LEU A 27 6.13 18.97 8.50
CA LEU A 27 5.85 20.38 8.70
C LEU A 27 5.16 20.49 10.06
N PRO A 28 5.62 21.38 10.96
CA PRO A 28 4.92 21.63 12.21
C PRO A 28 3.55 22.23 11.85
N GLY A 29 2.50 21.41 11.94
CA GLY A 29 1.15 21.74 11.46
C GLY A 29 0.50 20.69 10.56
N ALA A 30 1.21 19.63 10.15
CA ALA A 30 0.55 18.45 9.60
C ALA A 30 -0.24 17.76 10.72
N GLU A 31 -1.55 17.99 10.75
CA GLU A 31 -2.46 17.25 11.62
C GLU A 31 -2.17 15.75 11.45
N ALA A 32 -2.02 15.04 12.57
CA ALA A 32 -1.92 13.60 12.53
C ALA A 32 -3.13 13.07 11.74
N PRO A 33 -2.93 12.13 10.80
CA PRO A 33 -4.03 11.59 10.00
C PRO A 33 -5.12 11.09 10.95
N SER A 34 -6.37 11.46 10.65
CA SER A 34 -7.50 11.04 11.47
C SER A 34 -7.60 9.51 11.50
N LEU A 35 -8.17 8.96 12.58
CA LEU A 35 -8.48 7.54 12.69
C LEU A 35 -9.23 7.01 11.46
N GLU A 36 -10.15 7.81 10.91
CA GLU A 36 -10.91 7.44 9.72
C GLU A 36 -10.00 7.32 8.48
N ALA A 37 -9.08 8.28 8.28
CA ALA A 37 -8.11 8.22 7.19
C ALA A 37 -7.18 7.01 7.32
N LEU A 38 -6.79 6.63 8.55
CA LEU A 38 -6.01 5.42 8.81
C LEU A 38 -6.81 4.15 8.49
N ARG A 39 -8.11 4.10 8.79
CA ARG A 39 -8.98 2.97 8.42
C ARG A 39 -9.17 2.85 6.91
N GLU A 40 -9.38 3.97 6.22
CA GLU A 40 -9.49 4.01 4.75
C GLU A 40 -8.21 3.51 4.08
N GLU A 41 -7.05 3.97 4.57
CA GLU A 41 -5.75 3.50 4.07
C GLU A 41 -5.56 1.98 4.33
N ARG A 42 -6.04 1.47 5.47
CA ARG A 42 -6.04 0.02 5.74
C ARG A 42 -6.88 -0.74 4.73
N ALA A 43 -8.11 -0.27 4.50
CA ALA A 43 -9.04 -0.90 3.56
C ALA A 43 -8.47 -0.90 2.14
N ARG A 44 -7.85 0.20 1.73
CA ARG A 44 -7.16 0.33 0.45
C ARG A 44 -6.03 -0.68 0.31
N LEU A 45 -5.13 -0.78 1.28
CA LEU A 45 -4.00 -1.73 1.22
C LEU A 45 -4.47 -3.19 1.21
N LEU A 46 -5.57 -3.50 1.90
CA LEU A 46 -6.19 -4.83 1.83
C LEU A 46 -6.82 -5.11 0.46
N ALA A 47 -7.44 -4.10 -0.17
CA ALA A 47 -7.95 -4.20 -1.53
C ALA A 47 -6.81 -4.44 -2.54
N GLU A 48 -5.70 -3.71 -2.43
CA GLU A 48 -4.51 -3.92 -3.27
C GLU A 48 -3.92 -5.33 -3.11
N LEU A 49 -3.87 -5.86 -1.88
CA LEU A 49 -3.46 -7.26 -1.66
C LEU A 49 -4.38 -8.27 -2.34
N ARG A 50 -5.69 -7.99 -2.34
CA ARG A 50 -6.68 -8.84 -2.98
C ARG A 50 -6.58 -8.79 -4.50
N GLU A 51 -6.36 -7.60 -5.05
CA GLU A 51 -6.11 -7.42 -6.48
C GLU A 51 -4.88 -8.20 -6.95
N LEU A 52 -3.78 -8.19 -6.19
CA LEU A 52 -2.60 -9.03 -6.50
C LEU A 52 -2.93 -10.53 -6.49
N ASP A 53 -3.80 -10.98 -5.59
CA ASP A 53 -4.21 -12.37 -5.50
C ASP A 53 -5.12 -12.75 -6.69
N ASP A 54 -6.03 -11.86 -7.10
CA ASP A 54 -6.92 -12.01 -8.26
C ASP A 54 -6.14 -11.93 -9.59
N ASP A 55 -5.15 -11.06 -9.70
CA ASP A 55 -4.23 -10.95 -10.83
C ASP A 55 -3.41 -12.22 -11.02
N ALA A 56 -2.93 -12.80 -9.92
CA ALA A 56 -2.22 -14.06 -9.98
C ALA A 56 -3.14 -15.23 -10.33
N ALA A 57 -4.38 -15.25 -9.79
CA ALA A 57 -5.37 -16.28 -10.09
C ALA A 57 -5.83 -16.22 -11.56
N SER A 58 -5.96 -15.01 -12.11
CA SER A 58 -6.28 -14.77 -13.52
C SER A 58 -5.09 -14.94 -14.47
N GLY A 59 -3.89 -15.18 -13.94
CA GLY A 59 -2.67 -15.36 -14.73
C GLY A 59 -2.10 -14.07 -15.34
N ARG A 60 -2.61 -12.91 -14.93
CA ARG A 60 -2.11 -11.58 -15.35
C ARG A 60 -0.71 -11.29 -14.81
N ILE A 61 -0.38 -11.85 -13.64
CA ILE A 61 0.95 -11.77 -13.03
C ILE A 61 1.45 -13.15 -12.62
N SER A 62 2.77 -13.31 -12.60
CA SER A 62 3.43 -14.52 -12.14
C SER A 62 3.38 -14.67 -10.62
N ALA A 63 3.58 -15.90 -10.13
CA ALA A 63 3.72 -16.17 -8.70
C ALA A 63 4.90 -15.42 -8.05
N ALA A 64 5.94 -15.10 -8.83
CA ALA A 64 7.08 -14.32 -8.35
C ALA A 64 6.71 -12.84 -8.14
N GLU A 65 5.96 -12.26 -9.08
CA GLU A 65 5.43 -10.89 -8.97
C GLU A 65 4.43 -10.77 -7.81
N ARG A 66 3.52 -11.72 -7.66
CA ARG A 66 2.62 -11.79 -6.48
C ARG A 66 3.40 -11.77 -5.17
N ARG A 67 4.43 -12.62 -5.04
CA ARG A 67 5.27 -12.67 -3.83
C ARG A 67 6.07 -11.39 -3.61
N SER A 68 6.47 -10.70 -4.67
CA SER A 68 7.16 -9.42 -4.60
C SER A 68 6.21 -8.33 -4.10
N GLY A 69 5.02 -8.22 -4.72
CA GLY A 69 3.99 -7.25 -4.33
C GLY A 69 3.54 -7.42 -2.88
N ARG A 70 3.29 -8.66 -2.43
CA ARG A 70 2.95 -8.93 -1.02
C ARG A 70 4.07 -8.53 -0.05
N ARG A 71 5.33 -8.72 -0.43
CA ARG A 71 6.49 -8.31 0.39
C ARG A 71 6.64 -6.80 0.46
N ALA A 72 6.29 -6.08 -0.61
CA ALA A 72 6.32 -4.61 -0.63
C ALA A 72 5.23 -4.01 0.27
N LEU A 73 4.01 -4.57 0.26
CA LEU A 73 2.86 -4.04 1.03
C LEU A 73 2.86 -4.44 2.51
N GLY A 74 3.48 -5.58 2.86
CA GLY A 74 3.47 -6.14 4.22
C GLY A 74 3.95 -5.18 5.33
N PRO A 75 5.10 -4.51 5.21
CA PRO A 75 5.60 -3.58 6.23
C PRO A 75 4.64 -2.42 6.50
N ARG A 76 4.07 -1.82 5.44
CA ARG A 76 3.16 -0.68 5.56
C ARG A 76 1.84 -1.07 6.24
N LEU A 77 1.28 -2.22 5.87
CA LEU A 77 0.10 -2.76 6.54
C LEU A 77 0.33 -3.04 8.03
N ARG A 78 1.53 -3.55 8.37
CA ARG A 78 1.91 -3.78 9.78
C ARG A 78 1.99 -2.47 10.55
N GLU A 79 2.72 -1.49 10.04
CA GLU A 79 2.84 -0.16 10.66
C GLU A 79 1.46 0.46 10.90
N LEU A 80 0.61 0.46 9.88
CA LEU A 80 -0.73 1.04 9.96
C LEU A 80 -1.63 0.31 10.96
N THR A 81 -1.54 -1.03 11.02
CA THR A 81 -2.28 -1.82 12.03
C THR A 81 -1.80 -1.52 13.44
N GLU A 82 -0.49 -1.36 13.66
CA GLU A 82 0.03 -0.97 14.97
C GLU A 82 -0.37 0.47 15.34
N THR A 83 -0.42 1.39 14.38
CA THR A 83 -0.92 2.76 14.60
C THR A 83 -2.40 2.75 15.01
N LEU A 84 -3.25 2.01 14.29
CA LEU A 84 -4.66 1.86 14.63
C LEU A 84 -4.87 1.22 16.02
N ARG A 85 -4.04 0.24 16.37
CA ARG A 85 -4.05 -0.37 17.71
C ARG A 85 -3.66 0.63 18.79
N ALA A 86 -2.58 1.39 18.58
CA ALA A 86 -2.11 2.39 19.54
C ALA A 86 -3.16 3.47 19.80
N GLU A 87 -3.96 3.80 18.78
CA GLU A 87 -5.03 4.81 18.83
C GLU A 87 -6.37 4.24 19.35
N GLY A 88 -6.39 2.95 19.76
CA GLY A 88 -7.52 2.33 20.46
C GLY A 88 -8.63 1.78 19.57
N ASP A 89 -8.38 1.56 18.27
CA ASP A 89 -9.40 1.03 17.34
C ASP A 89 -9.77 -0.45 17.61
N ASP A 90 -8.86 -1.20 18.24
CA ASP A 90 -9.10 -2.60 18.63
C ASP A 90 -10.23 -2.76 19.68
N VAL A 91 -10.66 -1.67 20.34
CA VAL A 91 -11.70 -1.71 21.40
C VAL A 91 -13.13 -1.53 20.87
N ARG A 92 -13.32 -0.95 19.67
CA ARG A 92 -14.67 -0.65 19.12
C ARG A 92 -15.23 -1.71 18.16
N ALA A 93 -14.41 -2.57 17.58
CA ALA A 93 -14.87 -3.63 16.68
C ALA A 93 -15.50 -4.84 17.41
N GLY A 94 -15.56 -4.81 18.75
CA GLY A 94 -16.08 -5.89 19.60
C GLY A 94 -17.20 -5.48 20.57
N ALA A 95 -17.84 -4.32 20.39
CA ALA A 95 -18.97 -3.85 21.20
C ALA A 95 -20.26 -3.76 20.37
#